data_AF-A0A3A5KHW6-F1
#
_entry.id   AF-A0A3A5KHW6-F1
#
_cell.length_a   1.000
_cell.length_b   1.000
_cell.length_c   1.000
_cell.angle_alpha   90.00
_cell.angle_beta   90.00
_cell.angle_gamma   90.00
#
_symmetry.space_group_name_H-M   'P 1'
#
loop_
_entity.id
_entity.type
_entity.pdbx_description
1 polymer ?
#
loop_
_entity_poly.entity_id
_entity_poly.type
_entity_poly.pdbx_seq_one_letter_code
_entity_poly.pdbx_strand_id
1 'polypeptide(L)' 'MTGEREIELILAATEWLQTTPKSQRPKPAIVELRERFGLRASDAIIAIRGATDFSNWGGGANDNRTP' A
#
# COMPACT_ATOMS: atom_id res chain seq x y z
N MET A 1 6.17 -12.59 17.77
CA MET A 1 6.72 -11.50 16.95
C MET A 1 6.45 -10.22 17.74
N THR A 2 7.48 -9.40 17.99
CA THR A 2 7.33 -8.16 18.74
C THR A 2 6.55 -7.16 17.89
N GLY A 3 5.61 -6.43 18.49
CA GLY A 3 4.74 -5.50 17.73
C GLY A 3 5.50 -4.43 16.94
N GLU A 4 6.71 -4.10 17.36
CA GLU A 4 7.62 -3.19 16.65
C GLU A 4 7.97 -3.69 15.24
N ARG A 5 8.19 -5.01 15.08
CA ARG A 5 8.51 -5.60 13.79
C ARG A 5 7.34 -5.56 12.82
N GLU A 6 6.12 -5.70 13.34
CA GLU A 6 4.89 -5.62 12.53
C GLU A 6 4.70 -4.19 12.01
N ILE A 7 4.96 -3.18 12.85
CA ILE A 7 4.90 -1.77 12.46
C ILE A 7 5.91 -1.44 11.35
N GLU A 8 7.16 -1.91 11.48
CA GLU A 8 8.19 -1.72 10.44
C GLU A 8 7.76 -2.27 9.07
N LEU A 9 7.14 -3.46 9.06
CA LEU A 9 6.68 -4.09 7.82
C LEU A 9 5.50 -3.32 7.20
N ILE A 10 4.59 -2.79 8.02
CA ILE A 10 3.49 -1.94 7.55
C ILE A 10 4.04 -0.64 6.93
N LEU A 11 5.03 -0.01 7.56
CA LEU A 11 5.65 1.21 7.05
C LEU A 11 6.37 0.96 5.72
N ALA A 12 7.17 -0.10 5.62
CA ALA A 12 7.86 -0.49 4.39
C ALA A 12 6.87 -0.79 3.24
N ALA A 13 5.77 -1.50 3.53
CA ALA A 13 4.71 -1.73 2.58
C ALA A 13 4.01 -0.45 2.13
N THR A 14 3.80 0.50 3.06
CA THR A 14 3.19 1.81 2.77
C THR A 14 4.08 2.62 1.83
N GLU A 15 5.38 2.69 2.11
CA GLU A 15 6.37 3.36 1.27
C GLU A 15 6.44 2.75 -0.14
N TRP A 16 6.45 1.42 -0.24
CA TRP A 16 6.40 0.73 -1.53
C TRP A 16 5.14 1.09 -2.33
N LEU A 17 3.99 1.15 -1.66
CA LEU A 17 2.75 1.59 -2.27
C LEU A 17 2.74 3.08 -2.62
N GLN A 18 3.54 3.94 -2.00
CA GLN A 18 3.63 5.35 -2.38
C GLN A 18 4.53 5.54 -3.61
N THR A 19 5.64 4.80 -3.64
CA THR A 19 6.66 4.89 -4.70
C THR A 19 6.29 4.12 -5.97
N THR A 20 5.46 3.06 -5.87
CA THR A 20 5.03 2.26 -7.02
C THR A 20 3.74 2.83 -7.62
N PRO A 21 3.67 3.26 -8.89
CA PRO A 21 2.44 3.76 -9.51
C PRO A 21 1.31 2.71 -9.54
N LYS A 22 0.04 3.13 -9.37
CA LYS A 22 -1.12 2.21 -9.36
C LYS A 22 -1.22 1.31 -10.59
N SER A 23 -0.79 1.80 -11.75
CA SER A 23 -0.80 1.04 -13.02
C SER A 23 0.22 -0.10 -13.07
N GLN A 24 1.27 -0.03 -12.23
CA GLN A 24 2.31 -1.06 -12.14
C GLN A 24 2.07 -2.03 -10.96
N ARG A 25 1.06 -1.78 -10.13
CA ARG A 25 0.73 -2.65 -9.00
C ARG A 25 -0.09 -3.85 -9.48
N PRO A 26 0.31 -5.09 -9.12
CA PRO A 26 -0.54 -6.24 -9.34
C PRO A 26 -1.85 -6.10 -8.55
N LYS A 27 -2.97 -6.45 -9.19
CA LYS A 27 -4.29 -6.48 -8.56
C LYS A 27 -4.64 -7.93 -8.20
N PRO A 28 -4.96 -8.25 -6.94
CA PRO A 28 -5.13 -7.34 -5.80
C PRO A 28 -3.81 -7.04 -5.05
N ALA A 29 -3.58 -5.77 -4.71
CA ALA A 29 -2.37 -5.33 -4.00
C ALA A 29 -2.16 -6.03 -2.64
N ILE A 30 -3.25 -6.48 -2.00
CA ILE A 30 -3.19 -7.25 -0.76
C ILE A 30 -2.40 -8.54 -0.92
N VAL A 31 -2.53 -9.26 -2.04
CA VAL A 31 -1.79 -10.51 -2.27
C VAL A 31 -0.30 -10.23 -2.34
N GLU A 32 0.09 -9.19 -3.09
CA GLU A 32 1.49 -8.78 -3.21
C GLU A 32 2.10 -8.38 -1.86
N LEU A 33 1.35 -7.65 -1.03
CA LEU A 33 1.83 -7.23 0.29
C LEU A 33 2.02 -8.42 1.23
N ARG A 34 1.17 -9.44 1.11
CA ARG A 34 1.31 -10.69 1.86
C ARG A 34 2.52 -11.50 1.39
N GLU A 35 2.74 -11.59 0.09
CA GLU A 35 3.84 -12.37 -0.48
C GLU A 35 5.20 -11.69 -0.32
N ARG A 36 5.30 -10.36 -0.50
CA ARG A 36 6.56 -9.62 -0.38
C ARG A 36 6.98 -9.38 1.06
N PHE A 37 6.04 -8.97 1.91
CA PHE A 37 6.35 -8.47 3.25
C PHE A 37 5.88 -9.42 4.36
N GLY A 38 5.17 -10.50 4.03
CA GLY A 38 4.62 -11.43 5.02
C GLY A 38 3.50 -10.83 5.87
N LEU A 39 2.87 -9.75 5.41
CA LEU A 39 1.83 -9.04 6.16
C LEU A 39 0.57 -9.90 6.33
N ARG A 40 -0.16 -9.66 7.42
CA ARG A 40 -1.53 -10.19 7.56
C ARG A 40 -2.48 -9.31 6.76
N ALA A 41 -3.68 -9.83 6.48
CA ALA A 41 -4.67 -9.08 5.70
C ALA A 41 -5.01 -7.72 6.35
N SER A 42 -5.13 -7.67 7.68
CA SER A 42 -5.39 -6.43 8.43
C SER A 42 -4.27 -5.41 8.27
N ASP A 43 -3.02 -5.85 8.33
CA ASP A 43 -1.83 -4.98 8.22
C ASP A 43 -1.66 -4.44 6.80
N ALA A 44 -1.95 -5.28 5.80
CA ALA A 44 -1.98 -4.87 4.40
C ALA A 44 -3.04 -3.79 4.13
N ILE A 45 -4.20 -3.88 4.77
CA ILE A 45 -5.25 -2.84 4.69
C ILE A 45 -4.76 -1.53 5.30
N ILE A 46 -4.06 -1.58 6.44
CA ILE A 46 -3.48 -0.40 7.09
C ILE A 46 -2.46 0.26 6.15
N ALA A 47 -1.57 -0.52 5.53
CA ALA A 47 -0.57 0.00 4.59
C ALA A 47 -1.22 0.65 3.35
N ILE A 48 -2.26 0.02 2.79
CA ILE A 48 -3.00 0.57 1.64
C ILE A 48 -3.70 1.88 1.99
N ARG A 49 -4.29 1.97 3.18
CA ARG A 49 -4.93 3.18 3.66
C ARG A 49 -3.90 4.30 3.85
N GLY A 50 -2.79 4.02 4.53
CA GLY A 50 -1.70 4.99 4.75
C GLY A 50 -1.12 5.54 3.44
N ALA A 51 -0.96 4.69 2.43
CA ALA A 51 -0.49 5.12 1.12
C ALA A 51 -1.51 5.97 0.35
N THR A 52 -2.80 5.67 0.51
CA THR A 52 -3.90 6.41 -0.14
C THR A 52 -4.12 7.77 0.50
N ASP A 53 -4.11 7.86 1.84
CA ASP A 53 -4.27 9.12 2.57
C ASP A 53 -3.11 10.09 2.28
N PHE A 54 -1.87 9.59 2.18
CA PHE A 54 -0.72 10.40 1.76
C PHE A 54 -0.86 10.94 0.33
N SER A 55 -1.29 10.08 -0.61
CA SER A 55 -1.53 10.49 -2.00
C SER A 55 -2.63 11.55 -2.12
N ASN A 56 -3.59 11.58 -1.19
CA ASN A 56 -4.71 12.52 -1.21
C ASN A 56 -4.31 13.95 -0.77
N TRP A 57 -3.19 14.11 -0.06
CA TRP A 57 -2.69 15.41 0.41
C TRP A 57 -1.73 16.10 -0.58
N GLY A 58 -1.10 15.33 -1.49
CA GLY A 58 -0.10 15.81 -2.46
C GLY A 58 -0.59 16.10 -3.89
N GLY A 59 -1.87 15.86 -4.20
CA GLY A 59 -2.44 16.12 -5.53
C GLY A 59 -2.21 15.00 -6.56
N GLY A 60 -3.31 14.59 -7.21
CA GLY A 60 -3.32 13.71 -8.38
C GLY A 60 -3.13 12.21 -8.07
N ALA A 61 -3.76 11.25 -8.73
CA ALA A 61 -4.43 11.27 -10.02
C ALA A 61 -5.60 10.27 -9.98
N ASN A 62 -6.81 10.77 -10.27
CA ASN A 62 -7.93 9.92 -10.68
C ASN A 62 -8.25 10.19 -12.15
N ASP A 63 -7.28 9.95 -13.03
CA ASP A 63 -7.54 9.85 -14.46
C ASP A 63 -8.31 8.55 -14.74
N ASN A 64 -9.59 8.52 -14.36
CA ASN A 64 -10.56 7.53 -14.80
C ASN A 64 -11.72 8.23 -15.52
N ARG A 65 -11.38 9.10 -16.48
CA ARG A 65 -12.31 9.47 -17.56
C ARG A 65 -12.18 8.40 -18.65
N THR A 66 -13.05 7.40 -18.60
CA THR A 66 -13.41 6.57 -19.75
C THR A 66 -14.24 7.39 -20.75
N PRO A 67 -14.17 7.09 -22.07
CA PRO A 67 -14.70 7.92 -23.17
C PRO A 67 -16.22 8.12 -23.15
#